data_AF-A0A5M9N0L2-F1
#
_entry.id   AF-A0A5M9N0L2-F1
#
_cell.length_a   1.000
_cell.length_b   1.000
_cell.length_c   1.000
_cell.angle_alpha   90.00
_cell.angle_beta   90.00
_cell.angle_gamma   90.00
#
_symmetry.space_group_name_H-M   'P 1'
#
loop_
_entity.id
_entity.type
_entity.pdbx_description
1 polymer ?
#
loop_
_entity_poly.entity_id
_entity_poly.type
_entity_poly.pdbx_seq_one_letter_code
_entity_poly.pdbx_strand_id
1 'polypeptide(L)'
;MNARFDRATLCLDDDSSKEGVHSLSDLIQFNADHNPDHLFAIQEVKLGQQRQLERVTFRTLHHAVLAWLFIYLSSLLSLESPVLLLSARLGPAAISHLVSKTGSSAILTSKRTVSQASQATLDSPIKILNAPPFSEFLTSPSIKYAGQRVPSVPSHKDEPGALILHSSGTTGLPKPIFLTHRYILGYAACHRLQPEESVGRVNVSTLPLYHVC
;
A
#
# COMPACT_ATOMS: atom_id res chain seq x y z
N MET A 1 -23.51 -13.79 -16.53
CA MET A 1 -23.24 -12.41 -16.98
C MET A 1 -22.19 -11.84 -16.05
N ASN A 2 -21.07 -11.33 -16.57
CA ASN A 2 -20.08 -10.67 -15.71
C ASN A 2 -20.67 -9.35 -15.22
N ALA A 3 -20.56 -9.08 -13.91
CA ALA A 3 -20.99 -7.81 -13.34
C ALA A 3 -20.23 -6.66 -14.01
N ARG A 4 -20.96 -5.59 -14.36
CA ARG A 4 -20.39 -4.35 -14.90
C ARG A 4 -19.37 -3.80 -13.90
N PHE A 5 -18.20 -3.38 -14.40
CA PHE A 5 -17.18 -2.73 -13.58
C PHE A 5 -17.31 -1.21 -13.71
N ASP A 6 -17.48 -0.54 -12.59
CA ASP A 6 -17.58 0.92 -12.53
C ASP A 6 -16.18 1.51 -12.34
N ARG A 7 -15.80 2.45 -13.22
CA ARG A 7 -14.48 3.08 -13.17
C ARG A 7 -14.53 4.38 -12.36
N ALA A 8 -13.64 4.49 -11.38
CA ALA A 8 -13.46 5.72 -10.62
C ALA A 8 -13.00 6.88 -11.52
N THR A 9 -13.56 8.07 -11.29
CA THR A 9 -12.98 9.30 -11.83
C THR A 9 -11.83 9.73 -10.94
N LEU A 10 -10.60 9.58 -11.43
CA LEU A 10 -9.39 9.98 -10.72
C LEU A 10 -9.20 11.49 -10.82
N CYS A 11 -9.13 12.15 -9.68
CA CYS A 11 -9.00 13.58 -9.56
C CYS A 11 -7.53 13.99 -9.62
N LEU A 12 -7.02 14.05 -10.85
CA LEU A 12 -5.64 14.44 -11.13
C LEU A 12 -5.48 15.94 -11.38
N ASP A 13 -6.49 16.79 -11.25
CA ASP A 13 -6.34 18.24 -11.42
C ASP A 13 -6.94 19.00 -10.23
N ASP A 14 -6.55 20.25 -10.01
CA ASP A 14 -7.04 21.04 -8.87
C ASP A 14 -8.52 21.45 -8.99
N ASP A 15 -9.04 21.54 -10.21
CA ASP A 15 -10.45 21.85 -10.51
C ASP A 15 -11.39 20.63 -10.41
N SER A 16 -10.87 19.50 -9.94
CA SER A 16 -11.60 18.24 -9.92
C SER A 16 -12.68 18.21 -8.82
N SER A 17 -13.80 17.54 -9.10
CA SER A 17 -14.94 17.51 -8.17
C SER A 17 -14.55 16.93 -6.82
N LYS A 18 -15.12 17.46 -5.73
CA LYS A 18 -14.96 16.91 -4.37
C LYS A 18 -15.47 15.46 -4.24
N GLU A 19 -16.24 14.99 -5.21
CA GLU A 19 -16.85 13.66 -5.21
C GLU A 19 -15.96 12.56 -5.82
N GLY A 20 -14.93 12.93 -6.61
CA GLY A 20 -14.03 11.96 -7.24
C GLY A 20 -12.95 11.41 -6.30
N VAL A 21 -12.03 10.62 -6.87
CA VAL A 21 -10.99 9.89 -6.12
C VAL A 21 -9.70 10.71 -6.06
N HIS A 22 -9.31 11.12 -4.84
CA HIS A 22 -8.16 12.02 -4.58
C HIS A 22 -6.98 11.34 -3.88
N SER A 23 -7.16 10.09 -3.45
CA SER A 23 -6.13 9.31 -2.78
C SER A 23 -6.23 7.81 -3.10
N LEU A 24 -5.19 7.05 -2.76
CA LEU A 24 -5.23 5.59 -2.84
C LEU A 24 -6.38 5.01 -2.01
N SER A 25 -6.62 5.59 -0.85
CA SER A 25 -7.65 5.17 0.09
C SER A 25 -9.06 5.41 -0.48
N ASP A 26 -9.27 6.55 -1.14
CA ASP A 26 -10.52 6.82 -1.88
C ASP A 26 -10.73 5.80 -3.00
N LEU A 27 -9.66 5.43 -3.72
CA LEU A 27 -9.75 4.45 -4.80
C LEU A 27 -10.13 3.06 -4.28
N ILE A 28 -9.55 2.65 -3.15
CA ILE A 28 -9.87 1.38 -2.50
C ILE A 28 -11.33 1.38 -2.06
N GLN A 29 -11.75 2.43 -1.37
CA GLN A 29 -13.12 2.56 -0.88
C GLN A 29 -14.13 2.58 -2.03
N PHE A 30 -13.87 3.37 -3.08
CA PHE A 30 -14.71 3.40 -4.28
C PHE A 30 -14.92 2.00 -4.85
N ASN A 31 -13.87 1.21 -5.00
CA ASN A 31 -14.00 -0.15 -5.55
C ASN A 31 -14.65 -1.12 -4.57
N ALA A 32 -14.51 -0.94 -3.26
CA ALA A 32 -15.23 -1.74 -2.27
C ALA A 32 -16.75 -1.48 -2.35
N ASP A 33 -17.16 -0.23 -2.61
CA ASP A 33 -18.57 0.15 -2.69
C ASP A 33 -19.21 -0.20 -4.05
N HIS A 34 -18.50 0.03 -5.15
CA HIS A 34 -19.05 -0.08 -6.52
C HIS A 34 -18.67 -1.38 -7.23
N ASN A 35 -17.53 -1.99 -6.89
CA ASN A 35 -17.01 -3.22 -7.51
C ASN A 35 -16.74 -4.36 -6.51
N PRO A 36 -17.58 -4.58 -5.48
CA PRO A 36 -17.23 -5.40 -4.32
C PRO A 36 -16.85 -6.86 -4.64
N ASP A 37 -17.51 -7.43 -5.65
CA ASP A 37 -17.40 -8.84 -5.98
C ASP A 37 -16.41 -9.09 -7.14
N HIS A 38 -15.83 -8.03 -7.71
CA HIS A 38 -14.76 -8.16 -8.70
C HIS A 38 -13.47 -8.64 -8.04
N LEU A 39 -12.77 -9.53 -8.75
CA LEU A 39 -11.48 -10.05 -8.32
C LEU A 39 -10.44 -8.92 -8.33
N PHE A 40 -9.82 -8.69 -7.18
CA PHE A 40 -8.69 -7.78 -7.03
C PHE A 40 -7.36 -8.51 -7.21
N ALA A 41 -7.17 -9.63 -6.49
CA ALA A 41 -5.92 -10.38 -6.53
C ALA A 41 -6.16 -11.89 -6.35
N ILE A 42 -5.17 -12.67 -6.79
CA ILE A 42 -5.05 -14.08 -6.43
C ILE A 42 -3.76 -14.20 -5.61
N GLN A 43 -3.86 -14.77 -4.43
CA GLN A 43 -2.71 -14.92 -3.54
C GLN A 43 -2.48 -16.39 -3.18
N GLU A 44 -1.22 -16.80 -3.14
CA GLU A 44 -0.86 -18.07 -2.51
C GLU A 44 -0.89 -17.92 -0.99
N VAL A 45 -1.64 -18.80 -0.33
CA VAL A 45 -1.69 -18.95 1.12
C VAL A 45 -1.10 -20.30 1.49
N LYS A 46 -0.21 -20.30 2.49
CA LYS A 46 0.42 -21.50 3.02
C LYS A 46 -0.26 -21.91 4.32
N LEU A 47 -1.00 -23.02 4.29
CA LEU A 47 -1.63 -23.62 5.46
C LEU A 47 -0.84 -24.90 5.82
N GLY A 48 0.13 -24.77 6.72
CA GLY A 48 1.06 -25.86 7.04
C GLY A 48 2.00 -26.19 5.86
N GLN A 49 1.95 -27.41 5.34
CA GLN A 49 2.71 -27.82 4.14
C GLN A 49 1.94 -27.62 2.84
N GLN A 50 0.63 -27.41 2.90
CA GLN A 50 -0.20 -27.21 1.73
C GLN A 50 -0.18 -25.75 1.28
N ARG A 51 -0.24 -25.58 -0.05
CA ARG A 51 -0.31 -24.29 -0.72
C ARG A 51 -1.65 -24.22 -1.45
N GLN A 52 -2.40 -23.17 -1.20
CA GLN A 52 -3.68 -22.93 -1.86
C GLN A 52 -3.68 -21.54 -2.46
N LEU A 53 -4.27 -21.42 -3.66
CA LEU A 53 -4.55 -20.12 -4.25
C LEU A 53 -5.89 -19.63 -3.72
N GLU A 54 -5.89 -18.47 -3.07
CA GLU A 54 -7.07 -17.80 -2.58
C GLU A 54 -7.42 -16.61 -3.49
N ARG A 55 -8.71 -16.45 -3.77
CA ARG A 55 -9.24 -15.34 -4.57
C ARG A 55 -9.65 -14.21 -3.64
N VAL A 56 -9.13 -13.03 -3.90
CA VAL A 56 -9.35 -11.82 -3.11
C VAL A 56 -10.16 -10.84 -3.96
N THR A 57 -11.38 -10.52 -3.55
CA THR A 57 -12.21 -9.49 -4.21
C THR A 57 -11.95 -8.11 -3.62
N PHE A 58 -12.50 -7.04 -4.17
CA PHE A 58 -12.39 -5.71 -3.54
C PHE A 58 -13.02 -5.67 -2.14
N ARG A 59 -14.11 -6.41 -1.93
CA ARG A 59 -14.72 -6.58 -0.60
C ARG A 59 -13.80 -7.34 0.37
N THR A 60 -13.14 -8.40 -0.11
CA THR A 60 -12.25 -9.22 0.72
C THR A 60 -10.79 -8.80 0.67
N LEU A 61 -10.48 -7.67 0.02
CA LEU A 61 -9.14 -7.11 -0.12
C LEU A 61 -8.41 -7.06 1.21
N HIS A 62 -9.14 -6.76 2.27
CA HIS A 62 -8.64 -6.76 3.62
C HIS A 62 -7.90 -8.07 3.98
N HIS A 63 -8.29 -9.24 3.47
CA HIS A 63 -7.85 -10.56 3.91
C HIS A 63 -6.46 -11.02 3.43
N ALA A 64 -5.84 -10.34 2.45
CA ALA A 64 -4.64 -10.86 1.80
C ALA A 64 -3.31 -10.42 2.48
N VAL A 65 -2.29 -11.29 2.52
CA VAL A 65 -0.86 -10.89 2.48
C VAL A 65 -0.64 -10.19 1.13
N LEU A 66 0.43 -9.48 0.77
CA LEU A 66 0.38 -8.42 -0.29
C LEU A 66 -0.65 -7.31 0.00
N ALA A 67 -1.93 -7.62 0.19
CA ALA A 67 -2.90 -6.66 0.70
C ALA A 67 -2.50 -6.14 2.07
N TRP A 68 -1.83 -6.91 2.94
CA TRP A 68 -1.34 -6.42 4.25
C TRP A 68 -0.45 -5.15 4.15
N LEU A 69 0.61 -5.19 3.34
CA LEU A 69 1.51 -4.06 3.11
C LEU A 69 0.76 -2.92 2.45
N PHE A 70 -0.12 -3.25 1.51
CA PHE A 70 -0.99 -2.29 0.84
C PHE A 70 -2.02 -1.65 1.80
N ILE A 71 -2.54 -2.39 2.78
CA ILE A 71 -3.49 -1.94 3.81
C ILE A 71 -2.77 -1.03 4.80
N TYR A 72 -1.56 -1.41 5.26
CA TYR A 72 -0.75 -0.55 6.11
C TYR A 72 -0.34 0.73 5.36
N LEU A 73 0.09 0.61 4.10
CA LEU A 73 0.40 1.75 3.24
C LEU A 73 -0.82 2.67 3.11
N SER A 74 -1.97 2.12 2.72
CA SER A 74 -3.19 2.91 2.53
C SER A 74 -3.69 3.53 3.83
N SER A 75 -3.64 2.79 4.93
CA SER A 75 -4.02 3.30 6.26
C SER A 75 -3.13 4.46 6.70
N LEU A 76 -1.80 4.33 6.55
CA LEU A 76 -0.86 5.40 6.93
C LEU A 76 -1.02 6.63 6.02
N LEU A 77 -1.22 6.43 4.72
CA LEU A 77 -1.51 7.52 3.79
C LEU A 77 -2.85 8.20 4.10
N SER A 78 -3.89 7.46 4.50
CA SER A 78 -5.16 8.04 4.96
C SER A 78 -4.99 8.89 6.23
N LEU A 79 -4.03 8.53 7.08
CA LEU A 79 -3.69 9.29 8.29
C LEU A 79 -2.71 10.44 8.01
N GLU A 80 -2.40 10.72 6.74
CA GLU A 80 -1.41 11.71 6.30
C GLU A 80 -0.03 11.52 6.95
N SER A 81 0.31 10.27 7.30
CA SER A 81 1.63 9.92 7.82
C SER A 81 2.57 9.55 6.67
N PRO A 82 3.72 10.21 6.51
CA PRO A 82 4.75 9.83 5.54
C PRO A 82 5.16 8.35 5.66
N VAL A 83 5.22 7.65 4.53
CA VAL A 83 5.55 6.21 4.49
C VAL A 83 6.82 5.96 3.68
N LEU A 84 7.84 5.41 4.33
CA LEU A 84 9.03 4.86 3.66
C LEU A 84 8.86 3.35 3.40
N LEU A 85 8.81 2.93 2.14
CA LEU A 85 8.76 1.50 1.79
C LEU A 85 10.16 0.91 1.65
N LEU A 86 10.57 0.11 2.64
CA LEU A 86 11.87 -0.57 2.66
C LEU A 86 11.83 -1.90 1.90
N SER A 87 12.90 -2.18 1.14
CA SER A 87 13.07 -3.52 0.56
C SER A 87 13.51 -4.50 1.64
N ALA A 88 12.87 -5.66 1.69
CA ALA A 88 13.26 -6.77 2.56
C ALA A 88 14.65 -7.38 2.24
N ARG A 89 15.33 -6.89 1.20
CA ARG A 89 16.70 -7.28 0.84
C ARG A 89 17.75 -6.27 1.32
N LEU A 90 17.36 -5.15 1.91
CA LEU A 90 18.32 -4.17 2.42
C LEU A 90 19.05 -4.73 3.64
N GLY A 91 20.36 -4.51 3.68
CA GLY A 91 21.15 -4.77 4.89
C GLY A 91 20.90 -3.70 5.97
N PRO A 92 21.28 -3.97 7.23
CA PRO A 92 21.04 -3.06 8.35
C PRO A 92 21.58 -1.63 8.15
N ALA A 93 22.78 -1.49 7.59
CA ALA A 93 23.38 -0.17 7.31
C ALA A 93 22.56 0.67 6.33
N ALA A 94 22.00 0.02 5.29
CA ALA A 94 21.16 0.68 4.30
C ALA A 94 19.81 1.11 4.89
N ILE A 95 19.22 0.27 5.75
CA ILE A 95 18.00 0.61 6.50
C ILE A 95 18.26 1.79 7.43
N SER A 96 19.33 1.73 8.23
CA SER A 96 19.71 2.80 9.15
C SER A 96 19.92 4.13 8.43
N HIS A 97 20.62 4.10 7.29
CA HIS A 97 20.82 5.27 6.43
C HIS A 97 19.50 5.88 5.96
N LEU A 98 18.59 5.08 5.39
CA LEU A 98 17.32 5.58 4.87
C LEU A 98 16.42 6.14 5.98
N VAL A 99 16.33 5.46 7.12
CA VAL A 99 15.47 5.90 8.22
C VAL A 99 16.00 7.20 8.82
N SER A 100 17.31 7.32 9.01
CA SER A 100 17.94 8.57 9.44
C SER A 100 17.71 9.69 8.43
N LYS A 101 17.92 9.43 7.13
CA LYS A 101 17.83 10.44 6.07
C LYS A 101 16.41 10.96 5.85
N THR A 102 15.41 10.12 6.12
CA THR A 102 13.99 10.46 5.99
C THR A 102 13.34 10.90 7.30
N GLY A 103 14.08 10.85 8.41
CA GLY A 103 13.57 11.22 9.73
C GLY A 103 12.46 10.29 10.24
N SER A 104 12.44 9.01 9.85
CA SER A 104 11.36 8.11 10.31
C SER A 104 11.46 7.83 11.81
N SER A 105 10.32 7.83 12.48
CA SER A 105 10.19 7.64 13.93
C SER A 105 9.89 6.21 14.34
N ALA A 106 9.36 5.40 13.42
CA ALA A 106 9.01 4.01 13.65
C ALA A 106 9.17 3.15 12.39
N ILE A 107 9.39 1.85 12.60
CA ILE A 107 9.42 0.83 11.53
C ILE A 107 8.37 -0.24 11.85
N LEU A 108 7.44 -0.44 10.93
CA LEU A 108 6.52 -1.57 10.94
C LEU A 108 7.24 -2.81 10.38
N THR A 109 7.25 -3.88 11.15
CA THR A 109 7.97 -5.12 10.82
C THR A 109 7.04 -6.32 10.84
N SER A 110 7.47 -7.37 10.14
CA SER A 110 6.88 -8.70 10.25
C SER A 110 7.85 -9.62 11.00
N LYS A 111 7.38 -10.81 11.39
CA LYS A 111 8.25 -11.87 11.96
C LYS A 111 9.52 -12.14 11.14
N ARG A 112 9.47 -11.94 9.82
CA ARG A 112 10.61 -12.16 8.91
C ARG A 112 11.62 -11.01 8.89
N THR A 113 11.16 -9.78 9.08
CA THR A 113 11.96 -8.56 8.89
C THR A 113 12.39 -7.90 10.20
N VAL A 114 11.82 -8.34 11.33
CA VAL A 114 12.12 -7.78 12.66
C VAL A 114 13.60 -7.85 12.99
N SER A 115 14.30 -8.96 12.71
CA SER A 115 15.72 -9.11 13.04
C SER A 115 16.61 -8.11 12.31
N GLN A 116 16.38 -7.90 11.01
CA GLN A 116 17.12 -6.92 10.20
C GLN A 116 16.83 -5.49 10.67
N ALA A 117 15.57 -5.18 10.97
CA ALA A 117 15.19 -3.87 11.49
C ALA A 117 15.82 -3.61 12.86
N SER A 118 15.78 -4.57 13.78
CA SER A 118 16.41 -4.46 15.10
C SER A 118 17.91 -4.20 15.00
N GLN A 119 18.61 -4.89 14.10
CA GLN A 119 20.03 -4.64 13.86
C GLN A 119 20.28 -3.23 13.30
N ALA A 120 19.38 -2.71 12.46
CA ALA A 120 19.53 -1.39 11.85
C ALA A 120 19.30 -0.23 12.83
N THR A 121 18.60 -0.48 13.94
CA THR A 121 18.15 0.56 14.88
C THR A 121 18.70 0.40 16.30
N LEU A 122 19.74 -0.42 16.52
CA LEU A 122 20.31 -0.66 17.86
C LEU A 122 20.69 0.65 18.58
N ASP A 123 21.28 1.61 17.85
CA ASP A 123 21.77 2.88 18.39
C ASP A 123 20.86 4.07 18.03
N SER A 124 19.58 3.81 17.74
CA SER A 124 18.65 4.82 17.24
C SER A 124 17.34 4.83 18.02
N PRO A 125 16.71 6.01 18.26
CA PRO A 125 15.44 6.10 18.98
C PRO A 125 14.23 5.59 18.19
N ILE A 126 14.44 4.94 17.04
CA ILE A 126 13.38 4.43 16.17
C ILE A 126 12.62 3.30 16.86
N LYS A 127 11.29 3.42 16.92
CA LYS A 127 10.42 2.39 17.49
C LYS A 127 10.21 1.26 16.50
N ILE A 128 10.48 0.02 16.92
CA ILE A 128 10.09 -1.16 16.16
C ILE A 128 8.69 -1.59 16.57
N LEU A 129 7.79 -1.62 15.61
CA LEU A 129 6.41 -2.04 15.79
C LEU A 129 6.20 -3.33 15.02
N ASN A 130 5.74 -4.39 15.69
CA ASN A 130 5.32 -5.60 15.00
C ASN A 130 3.93 -5.36 14.42
N ALA A 131 3.83 -5.40 13.09
CA ALA A 131 2.56 -5.25 12.40
C ALA A 131 1.69 -6.49 12.68
N PRO A 132 0.51 -6.34 13.32
CA PRO A 132 -0.42 -7.45 13.51
C PRO A 132 -0.74 -8.16 12.18
N PRO A 133 -0.85 -9.50 12.18
CA PRO A 133 -1.37 -10.20 11.03
C PRO A 133 -2.82 -9.78 10.79
N PHE A 134 -3.22 -9.73 9.53
CA PHE A 134 -4.54 -9.23 9.20
C PHE A 134 -5.69 -10.04 9.82
N SER A 135 -5.51 -11.36 10.01
CA SER A 135 -6.49 -12.21 10.70
C SER A 135 -6.88 -11.70 12.09
N GLU A 136 -5.99 -11.00 12.77
CA GLU A 136 -6.26 -10.38 14.07
C GLU A 136 -7.24 -9.21 13.95
N PHE A 137 -7.21 -8.47 12.83
CA PHE A 137 -8.16 -7.39 12.57
C PHE A 137 -9.58 -7.91 12.25
N LEU A 138 -9.70 -9.11 11.68
CA LEU A 138 -11.01 -9.74 11.41
C LEU A 138 -11.71 -10.26 12.66
N THR A 139 -10.93 -10.76 13.60
CA THR A 139 -11.46 -11.35 14.84
C THR A 139 -11.55 -10.35 15.97
N SER A 140 -10.92 -9.17 15.83
CA SER A 140 -10.94 -8.12 16.83
C SER A 140 -12.35 -7.51 16.98
N PRO A 141 -13.00 -7.64 18.15
CA PRO A 141 -14.31 -7.04 18.42
C PRO A 141 -14.30 -5.51 18.35
N SER A 142 -13.11 -4.90 18.42
CA SER A 142 -12.87 -3.46 18.45
C SER A 142 -12.89 -2.84 17.05
N ILE A 143 -12.67 -3.63 15.99
CA ILE A 143 -12.66 -3.15 14.61
C ILE A 143 -14.04 -3.32 14.01
N LYS A 144 -14.87 -2.29 14.23
CA LYS A 144 -16.12 -2.14 13.50
C LYS A 144 -15.80 -1.34 12.24
N TYR A 145 -16.20 -1.84 11.07
CA TYR A 145 -16.28 -1.00 9.88
C TYR A 145 -17.18 0.19 10.24
N ALA A 146 -16.58 1.36 10.41
CA ALA A 146 -17.31 2.52 10.92
C ALA A 146 -18.32 3.06 9.91
N GLY A 147 -18.31 2.58 8.65
CA GLY A 147 -19.15 3.08 7.56
C GLY A 147 -18.88 4.53 7.17
N GLN A 148 -18.06 5.25 7.95
CA GLN A 148 -17.55 6.55 7.60
C GLN A 148 -16.47 6.38 6.56
N ARG A 149 -16.78 6.82 5.34
CA ARG A 149 -15.78 7.33 4.40
C ARG A 149 -14.89 8.26 5.23
N VAL A 150 -13.58 8.06 5.21
CA VAL A 150 -12.61 9.05 5.74
C VAL A 150 -12.34 9.98 4.56
N PRO A 151 -13.14 11.03 4.33
CA PRO A 151 -13.10 11.80 3.11
C PRO A 151 -12.41 13.10 3.47
N SER A 152 -11.09 13.08 3.44
CA SER A 152 -10.35 14.32 3.24
C SER A 152 -9.52 14.10 2.00
N VAL A 153 -9.75 14.93 0.99
CA VAL A 153 -8.71 15.24 0.01
C VAL A 153 -7.45 15.48 0.84
N PRO A 154 -6.37 14.69 0.66
CA PRO A 154 -5.20 14.81 1.52
C PRO A 154 -4.75 16.26 1.54
N SER A 155 -4.58 16.82 2.73
CA SER A 155 -4.28 18.25 2.92
C SER A 155 -3.04 18.67 2.12
N HIS A 156 -2.10 17.74 1.98
CA HIS A 156 -0.82 17.91 1.31
C HIS A 156 -0.67 16.98 0.09
N LYS A 157 -1.76 16.81 -0.70
CA LYS A 157 -1.81 15.86 -1.84
C LYS A 157 -0.68 16.04 -2.88
N ASP A 158 -0.18 17.26 -3.05
CA ASP A 158 0.87 17.65 -4.01
C ASP A 158 2.26 17.80 -3.38
N GLU A 159 2.38 17.73 -2.05
CA GLU A 159 3.67 17.86 -1.40
C GLU A 159 4.45 16.53 -1.46
N PRO A 160 5.71 16.54 -1.92
CA PRO A 160 6.54 15.34 -1.92
C PRO A 160 6.84 14.87 -0.49
N GLY A 161 6.72 13.56 -0.27
CA GLY A 161 7.10 12.95 1.01
C GLY A 161 6.00 12.12 1.66
N ALA A 162 4.77 12.15 1.15
CA ALA A 162 3.72 11.25 1.57
C ALA A 162 4.12 9.77 1.36
N LEU A 163 4.73 9.47 0.21
CA LEU A 163 5.34 8.18 -0.08
C LEU A 163 6.83 8.37 -0.35
N ILE A 164 7.67 7.56 0.27
CA ILE A 164 9.11 7.56 0.07
C ILE A 164 9.53 6.16 -0.39
N LEU A 165 10.11 6.09 -1.57
CA LEU A 165 10.75 4.88 -2.09
C LEU A 165 12.27 5.03 -2.01
N HIS A 166 13.01 4.01 -2.45
CA HIS A 166 14.47 4.12 -2.54
C HIS A 166 15.00 3.53 -3.84
N SER A 167 16.10 4.09 -4.30
CA SER A 167 16.94 3.52 -5.36
C SER A 167 18.20 2.93 -4.74
N SER A 168 18.80 1.92 -5.38
CA SER A 168 20.06 1.31 -4.95
C SER A 168 21.22 2.30 -4.87
N GLY A 169 21.15 3.42 -5.61
CA GLY A 169 22.17 4.46 -5.66
C GLY A 169 23.47 4.00 -6.32
N THR A 170 24.10 4.86 -7.12
CA THR A 170 25.44 4.57 -7.69
C THR A 170 26.57 4.74 -6.68
N THR A 171 26.29 5.33 -5.51
CA THR A 171 27.25 5.76 -4.48
C THR A 171 27.36 4.78 -3.29
N GLY A 172 26.82 3.56 -3.41
CA GLY A 172 26.94 2.49 -2.42
C GLY A 172 25.85 2.42 -1.34
N LEU A 173 25.20 3.55 -1.01
CA LEU A 173 24.02 3.59 -0.11
C LEU A 173 22.76 4.04 -0.87
N PRO A 174 21.59 3.48 -0.53
CA PRO A 174 20.36 3.78 -1.22
C PRO A 174 19.89 5.22 -0.95
N LYS A 175 19.26 5.83 -1.95
CA LYS A 175 18.78 7.22 -1.87
C LYS A 175 17.25 7.25 -1.79
N PRO A 176 16.66 8.05 -0.88
CA PRO A 176 15.21 8.20 -0.83
C PRO A 176 14.69 8.95 -2.06
N ILE A 177 13.51 8.55 -2.54
CA ILE A 177 12.77 9.18 -3.62
C ILE A 177 11.44 9.64 -3.02
N PHE A 178 11.25 10.95 -2.90
CA PHE A 178 10.06 11.56 -2.31
C PHE A 178 8.97 11.71 -3.36
N LEU A 179 7.80 11.13 -3.09
CA LEU A 179 6.66 11.08 -3.98
C LEU A 179 5.44 11.69 -3.30
N THR A 180 4.54 12.24 -4.10
CA THR A 180 3.29 12.87 -3.66
C THR A 180 2.17 11.82 -3.53
N HIS A 181 1.03 12.16 -2.92
CA HIS A 181 -0.15 11.29 -2.94
C HIS A 181 -0.60 10.98 -4.38
N ARG A 182 -0.54 11.99 -5.24
CA ARG A 182 -0.99 11.91 -6.63
C ARG A 182 -0.13 11.01 -7.50
N TYR A 183 1.12 10.79 -7.15
CA TYR A 183 1.98 9.84 -7.86
C TYR A 183 1.36 8.44 -7.97
N ILE A 184 0.74 7.95 -6.89
CA ILE A 184 0.09 6.64 -6.86
C ILE A 184 -1.15 6.62 -7.77
N LEU A 185 -1.90 7.73 -7.79
CA LEU A 185 -3.06 7.86 -8.68
C LEU A 185 -2.66 7.94 -10.15
N GLY A 186 -1.53 8.59 -10.45
CA GLY A 186 -0.95 8.60 -11.79
C GLY A 186 -0.76 7.17 -12.32
N TYR A 187 -0.21 6.27 -11.51
CA TYR A 187 -0.11 4.85 -11.87
C TYR A 187 -1.47 4.19 -12.14
N ALA A 188 -2.47 4.48 -11.31
CA ALA A 188 -3.84 4.03 -11.53
C ALA A 188 -4.51 4.68 -12.75
N ALA A 189 -4.00 5.80 -13.27
CA ALA A 189 -4.50 6.44 -14.49
C ALA A 189 -3.73 6.02 -15.75
N CYS A 190 -2.48 5.55 -15.60
CA CYS A 190 -1.55 5.30 -16.70
C CYS A 190 -1.88 4.09 -17.59
N HIS A 191 -2.88 3.28 -17.24
CA HIS A 191 -3.35 2.21 -18.12
C HIS A 191 -4.46 2.73 -19.03
N ARG A 192 -4.13 2.87 -20.33
CA ARG A 192 -5.09 3.22 -21.40
C ARG A 192 -6.14 2.12 -21.68
N LEU A 193 -6.14 1.06 -20.88
CA LEU A 193 -7.03 -0.07 -21.05
C LEU A 193 -8.45 0.33 -20.69
N GLN A 194 -9.40 0.06 -21.58
CA GLN A 194 -10.83 0.17 -21.31
C GLN A 194 -11.28 -0.93 -20.35
N PRO A 195 -12.39 -0.77 -19.60
CA PRO A 195 -12.92 -1.81 -18.74
C PRO A 195 -13.09 -3.16 -19.46
N GLU A 196 -13.55 -3.15 -20.70
CA GLU A 196 -13.77 -4.35 -21.53
C GLU A 196 -12.47 -5.11 -21.83
N GLU A 197 -11.34 -4.39 -21.87
CA GLU A 197 -10.02 -4.96 -22.08
C GLU A 197 -9.41 -5.54 -20.80
N SER A 198 -9.92 -5.14 -19.62
CA SER A 198 -9.31 -5.42 -18.31
C SER A 198 -10.15 -6.36 -17.44
N VAL A 199 -11.48 -6.28 -17.52
CA VAL A 199 -12.40 -7.04 -16.67
C VAL A 199 -12.26 -8.53 -16.96
N GLY A 200 -11.96 -9.31 -15.92
CA GLY A 200 -11.74 -10.75 -16.02
C GLY A 200 -10.36 -11.16 -16.55
N ARG A 201 -9.48 -10.20 -16.88
CA ARG A 201 -8.07 -10.47 -17.14
C ARG A 201 -7.30 -10.56 -15.82
N VAL A 202 -6.25 -11.36 -15.79
CA VAL A 202 -5.36 -11.49 -14.63
C VAL A 202 -4.02 -10.88 -14.99
N ASN A 203 -3.57 -9.92 -14.19
CA ASN A 203 -2.18 -9.46 -14.23
C ASN A 203 -1.37 -10.23 -13.17
N VAL A 204 -0.16 -10.63 -13.52
CA VAL A 204 0.80 -11.22 -12.57
C VAL A 204 1.89 -10.19 -12.33
N SER A 205 1.88 -9.58 -11.15
CA SER A 205 3.00 -8.75 -10.70
C SER A 205 3.96 -9.60 -9.86
N THR A 206 5.19 -9.76 -10.34
CA THR A 206 6.30 -10.36 -9.59
C THR A 206 7.18 -9.29 -8.92
N LEU A 207 6.87 -8.02 -9.18
CA LEU A 207 7.64 -6.90 -8.69
C LEU A 207 7.21 -6.56 -7.26
N PRO A 208 8.16 -6.40 -6.33
CA PRO A 208 7.83 -5.92 -5.00
C PRO A 208 7.26 -4.50 -5.02
N LEU A 209 6.29 -4.22 -4.15
CA LEU A 209 5.60 -2.92 -4.02
C LEU A 209 6.53 -1.71 -3.73
N TYR A 210 7.79 -1.93 -3.41
CA TYR A 210 8.80 -0.87 -3.19
C TYR A 210 9.58 -0.50 -4.47
N HIS A 211 9.30 -1.16 -5.60
CA HIS A 211 9.87 -0.80 -6.91
C HIS A 211 8.88 0.05 -7.71
N VAL A 212 9.42 1.05 -8.40
CA VAL A 212 8.69 1.81 -9.42
C VAL A 212 8.76 1.04 -10.74
N CYS A 213 7.62 0.72 -11.33
CA CYS A 213 7.50 0.25 -12.72
C CYS A 213 6.26 0.88 -13.32
#